data_AF-A0A536UWI6-F1
#
_entry.id   AF-A0A536UWI6-F1
#
_cell.length_a   1.000
_cell.length_b   1.000
_cell.length_c   1.000
_cell.angle_alpha   90.00
_cell.angle_beta   90.00
_cell.angle_gamma   90.00
#
_symmetry.space_group_name_H-M   'P 1'
#
loop_
_entity.id
_entity.type
_entity.pdbx_description
1 polymer ?
#
loop_
_entity_poly.entity_id
_entity_poly.type
_entity_poly.pdbx_seq_one_letter_code
_entity_poly.pdbx_strand_id
1 'polypeptide(L)' 'MGRLISCKDASRLISQIQEGHVPLGQRLRVRLHLVWCEACKQFERQIRFLRVMMRHYRQ' A
#
# COMPACT_ATOMS: atom_id res chain seq x y z
N MET A 1 -13.45 -12.29 -12.44
CA MET A 1 -12.96 -10.91 -12.62
C MET A 1 -13.60 -10.02 -11.58
N GLY A 2 -12.83 -9.37 -10.71
CA GLY A 2 -13.39 -8.52 -9.65
C GLY A 2 -12.29 -7.71 -8.94
N ARG A 3 -11.43 -7.06 -9.73
CA ARG A 3 -10.39 -6.18 -9.20
C ARG A 3 -10.78 -4.74 -9.50
N LEU A 4 -11.14 -3.98 -8.46
CA LEU A 4 -11.31 -2.52 -8.58
C LEU A 4 -10.03 -1.82 -9.08
N ILE A 5 -8.86 -2.44 -8.90
CA ILE A 5 -7.54 -1.99 -9.37
C ILE A 5 -6.60 -3.20 -9.58
N SER A 6 -5.66 -3.11 -10.53
CA SER A 6 -4.65 -4.15 -10.77
C SER A 6 -3.62 -4.22 -9.64
N CYS A 7 -2.92 -5.35 -9.46
CA CYS A 7 -1.84 -5.47 -8.49
C CYS A 7 -0.75 -4.40 -8.70
N LYS A 8 -0.49 -4.03 -9.97
CA LYS A 8 0.46 -2.96 -10.33
C LYS A 8 0.00 -1.60 -9.80
N ASP A 9 -1.28 -1.28 -9.97
CA ASP A 9 -1.87 -0.04 -9.45
C ASP A 9 -1.92 -0.04 -7.92
N ALA A 10 -2.24 -1.19 -7.31
CA ALA A 10 -2.21 -1.34 -5.86
C ALA A 10 -0.81 -1.06 -5.30
N SER A 11 0.24 -1.66 -5.87
CA SER A 11 1.62 -1.40 -5.45
C SER A 11 2.02 0.07 -5.66
N ARG A 12 1.60 0.69 -6.76
CA ARG A 12 1.85 2.12 -7.02
C ARG A 12 1.14 3.01 -6.02
N LEU A 13 -0.10 2.70 -5.66
CA LEU A 13 -0.86 3.43 -4.62
C LEU A 13 -0.26 3.21 -3.23
N ILE A 14 0.20 2.00 -2.91
CA ILE A 14 0.90 1.71 -1.64
C ILE A 14 2.16 2.57 -1.51
N SER A 15 2.94 2.73 -2.59
CA SER A 15 4.10 3.65 -2.62
C SER A 15 3.67 5.10 -2.43
N GLN A 16 2.63 5.56 -3.13
CA GLN A 16 2.18 6.95 -2.97
C GLN A 16 1.58 7.22 -1.58
N ILE A 17 0.90 6.23 -0.97
CA ILE A 17 0.41 6.30 0.43
C ILE A 17 1.60 6.49 1.36
N GLN A 18 2.73 5.86 1.03
CA GLN A 18 3.96 6.12 1.73
C GLN A 18 4.33 7.60 1.50
N GLU A 19 4.50 8.06 0.29
CA GLU A 19 4.95 9.43 0.01
C GLU A 19 4.03 10.54 0.59
N GLY A 20 2.81 10.20 1.01
CA GLY A 20 1.90 11.11 1.72
C GLY A 20 0.93 11.83 0.78
N HIS A 21 0.93 11.45 -0.49
CA HIS A 21 0.21 12.13 -1.57
C HIS A 21 -1.14 11.49 -1.94
N VAL A 22 -1.65 10.54 -1.14
CA VAL A 22 -2.83 9.75 -1.54
C VAL A 22 -4.11 10.18 -0.82
N PRO A 23 -5.15 10.57 -1.56
CA PRO A 23 -6.46 10.86 -0.99
C PRO A 23 -7.09 9.61 -0.36
N LEU A 24 -7.82 9.80 0.74
CA LEU A 24 -8.39 8.71 1.56
C LEU A 24 -9.24 7.70 0.75
N GLY A 25 -9.93 8.16 -0.31
CA GLY A 25 -10.72 7.28 -1.18
C GLY A 25 -9.90 6.27 -1.99
N GLN A 26 -8.67 6.60 -2.40
CA GLN A 26 -7.77 5.64 -3.04
C GLN A 26 -7.22 4.62 -2.04
N ARG A 27 -7.01 5.05 -0.79
CA ARG A 27 -6.60 4.15 0.31
C ARG A 27 -7.64 3.07 0.58
N LEU A 28 -8.93 3.43 0.48
CA LEU A 28 -10.03 2.49 0.61
C LEU A 28 -10.03 1.44 -0.52
N ARG A 29 -9.79 1.88 -1.77
CA ARG A 29 -9.66 0.96 -2.92
C ARG A 29 -8.54 -0.05 -2.75
N VAL A 30 -7.37 0.39 -2.28
CA VAL A 30 -6.26 -0.52 -1.96
C VAL A 30 -6.68 -1.50 -0.87
N ARG A 31 -7.25 -1.03 0.25
CA ARG A 31 -7.71 -1.93 1.33
C ARG A 31 -8.68 -3.01 0.82
N LEU A 32 -9.63 -2.65 -0.03
CA LEU A 32 -10.55 -3.62 -0.64
C LEU A 32 -9.81 -4.65 -1.51
N HIS A 33 -8.82 -4.22 -2.30
CA HIS A 33 -7.97 -5.13 -3.07
C HIS A 33 -7.15 -6.07 -2.18
N LEU A 34 -6.62 -5.57 -1.07
CA LEU A 34 -5.81 -6.33 -0.12
C LEU A 34 -6.59 -7.43 0.62
N VAL A 35 -7.91 -7.30 0.73
CA VAL A 35 -8.78 -8.36 1.27
C VAL A 35 -8.76 -9.60 0.38
N TRP A 36 -8.61 -9.41 -0.94
CA TRP A 36 -8.63 -10.50 -1.93
C TRP A 36 -7.23 -10.90 -2.41
N CYS A 37 -6.21 -10.05 -2.22
CA CYS A 37 -4.86 -10.28 -2.70
C CYS A 37 -3.84 -10.29 -1.55
N GLU A 38 -3.47 -11.50 -1.14
CA GLU A 38 -2.43 -11.73 -0.12
C GLU A 38 -1.05 -11.23 -0.55
N ALA A 39 -0.71 -11.30 -1.85
CA ALA A 39 0.57 -10.80 -2.37
C ALA A 39 0.74 -9.29 -2.13
N CYS A 40 -0.27 -8.49 -2.49
CA CYS A 40 -0.23 -7.05 -2.24
C CYS A 40 -0.28 -6.72 -0.74
N LYS A 41 -0.93 -7.57 0.08
CA LYS A 41 -0.99 -7.42 1.55
C LYS A 41 0.38 -7.64 2.18
N GLN A 42 1.14 -8.62 1.68
CA GLN A 42 2.51 -8.84 2.12
C GLN A 42 3.42 -7.68 1.70
N PHE A 43 3.27 -7.17 0.48
CA PHE A 43 4.01 -6.02 -0.01
C PHE A 43 3.77 -4.76 0.83
N GLU A 44 2.51 -4.43 1.16
CA GLU A 44 2.17 -3.30 2.04
C GLU A 44 2.86 -3.44 3.40
N ARG A 45 2.85 -4.64 3.99
CA ARG A 45 3.50 -4.91 5.28
C ARG A 45 5.01 -4.69 5.22
N GLN A 46 5.69 -5.20 4.19
CA GLN A 46 7.13 -5.02 4.01
C GLN A 46 7.51 -3.53 3.89
N ILE A 47 6.81 -2.80 3.03
CA ILE A 47 7.07 -1.38 2.79
C ILE A 47 6.79 -0.52 4.02
N ARG A 48 5.73 -0.84 4.77
CA ARG A 48 5.42 -0.19 6.05
C ARG A 48 6.50 -0.46 7.08
N PHE A 49 6.98 -1.71 7.19
CA PHE A 49 8.05 -2.08 8.10
C PHE A 49 9.34 -1.31 7.80
N LEU A 50 9.77 -1.31 6.53
CA LEU A 50 10.93 -0.53 6.07
C LEU A 50 10.80 0.95 6.44
N ARG A 51 9.60 1.52 6.29
CA ARG A 51 9.38 2.91 6.66
C ARG A 51 9.45 3.17 8.16
N VAL A 52 8.85 2.31 8.98
CA VAL A 52 8.92 2.46 10.44
C VAL A 52 10.38 2.45 10.89
N MET A 53 11.17 1.52 10.34
CA MET A 53 12.62 1.47 10.56
C MET A 53 13.34 2.74 10.06
N MET A 54 13.07 3.20 8.83
CA MET A 54 13.69 4.43 8.29
C MET A 54 13.33 5.68 9.11
N ARG A 55 12.12 5.78 9.66
CA ARG A 55 11.75 6.88 10.55
C ARG A 55 12.48 6.80 11.88
N HIS A 56 12.72 5.59 12.39
CA HIS A 56 13.47 5.37 13.62
C HIS A 56 14.97 5.66 13.44
N TYR A 57 15.52 5.35 12.25
CA TYR A 57 16.94 5.59 11.94
C TYR A 57 17.28 7.06 11.65
N ARG A 58 16.27 7.91 11.38
CA ARG A 58 16.46 9.35 11.12
C ARG A 58 16.43 10.20 12.41
N GLN A 59 16.36 9.55 13.58
CA GLN A 59 16.57 10.14 14.91
C GLN A 59 18.02 9.90 15.32
#